data_AF-A0A7J9TV14-F1
#
_entry.id   AF-A0A7J9TV14-F1
#
_cell.length_a   1.000
_cell.length_b   1.000
_cell.length_c   1.000
_cell.angle_alpha   90.00
_cell.angle_beta   90.00
_cell.angle_gamma   90.00
#
_symmetry.space_group_name_H-M   'P 1'
#
loop_
_entity.id
_entity.type
_entity.pdbx_description
1 polymer ?
#
loop_
_entity_poly.entity_id
_entity_poly.type
_entity_poly.pdbx_seq_one_letter_code
_entity_poly.pdbx_strand_id
1 'polypeptide(L)'
;MPIQNNFIDDLNNFLDLIEKILPIENKAIELNSHIKKEEERFEKESSVLTKFSNELNDFQENLFKKYPLELVEKCGGTIKEFSMGCIEKQKEQMKIVFDDLTSRSKDEVDQMAEQIRTELEPFLWSRVYNVNKTQLITARNENVNGSIKIDINGLSYNYDVTYNEVTLQTKKFFNDIFIPIWSKGGLIHKEDRIKKLNISEYIIKRIYNNDDFQLDLENKKGTKRINIKVTDDIRHASIIYIDEVVTDITSSEDLLPQVDFYKLGELIQVIKEYVDNEANIASKTLTSIEIDENDAIASNEIFDSVKIITSQYGEIISEILNNGFTKEEIIIKEIIKDGTRNEIFISIDEITNRLSALGVEGLELIDLLNLQ
;
A
#
# COMPACT_ATOMS: atom_id res chain seq x y z
N MET A 1 21.23 9.40 13.62
CA MET A 1 21.72 8.01 13.53
C MET A 1 20.50 7.14 13.37
N PRO A 2 20.42 6.28 12.35
CA PRO A 2 19.37 5.27 12.31
C PRO A 2 19.49 4.45 13.59
N ILE A 3 18.37 4.21 14.26
CA ILE A 3 18.31 3.24 15.34
C ILE A 3 18.64 1.91 14.66
N GLN A 4 19.75 1.30 15.07
CA GLN A 4 20.05 -0.07 14.66
C GLN A 4 19.00 -0.92 15.40
N ASN A 5 17.88 -1.21 14.76
CA ASN A 5 16.87 -2.09 15.35
C ASN A 5 17.53 -3.45 15.54
N ASN A 6 17.42 -3.99 16.75
CA ASN A 6 17.90 -5.31 17.05
C ASN A 6 16.91 -6.33 16.47
N PHE A 7 17.40 -7.30 15.70
CA PHE A 7 16.58 -8.34 15.10
C PHE A 7 15.74 -9.11 16.12
N ILE A 8 16.22 -9.34 17.34
CA ILE A 8 15.42 -10.01 18.39
C ILE A 8 14.24 -9.12 18.83
N ASP A 9 14.45 -7.81 18.92
CA ASP A 9 13.35 -6.89 19.22
C ASP A 9 12.34 -6.87 18.07
N ASP A 10 12.81 -6.85 16.82
CA ASP A 10 11.94 -6.93 15.64
C ASP A 10 11.14 -8.22 15.59
N LEU A 11 11.76 -9.36 15.90
CA LEU A 11 11.09 -10.66 16.00
C LEU A 11 10.04 -10.65 17.11
N ASN A 12 10.35 -10.11 18.29
CA ASN A 12 9.35 -10.00 19.37
C ASN A 12 8.17 -9.12 18.97
N ASN A 13 8.43 -7.98 18.32
CA ASN A 13 7.37 -7.11 17.82
C ASN A 13 6.56 -7.79 16.72
N PHE A 14 7.19 -8.62 15.89
CA PHE A 14 6.49 -9.40 14.88
C PHE A 14 5.55 -10.43 15.53
N LEU A 15 6.01 -11.16 16.55
CA LEU A 15 5.18 -12.10 17.29
C LEU A 15 4.00 -11.40 18.00
N ASP A 16 4.26 -10.27 18.68
CA ASP A 16 3.22 -9.46 19.31
C ASP A 16 2.17 -8.98 18.30
N LEU A 17 2.62 -8.58 17.11
CA LEU A 17 1.75 -8.14 16.02
C LEU A 17 0.86 -9.28 15.53
N ILE A 18 1.42 -10.46 15.25
CA ILE A 18 0.69 -11.63 14.78
C ILE A 18 -0.39 -12.03 15.80
N GLU A 19 -0.03 -12.11 17.08
CA GLU A 19 -0.95 -12.45 18.18
C GLU A 19 -2.13 -11.48 18.27
N LYS A 20 -1.96 -10.24 17.80
CA LYS A 20 -2.98 -9.21 17.80
C LYS A 20 -3.85 -9.21 16.55
N ILE A 21 -3.26 -9.35 15.36
CA ILE A 21 -3.98 -9.17 14.09
C ILE A 21 -4.73 -10.43 13.64
N LEU A 22 -4.18 -11.63 13.86
CA LEU A 22 -4.82 -12.87 13.39
C LEU A 22 -6.19 -13.13 14.01
N PRO A 23 -6.41 -12.90 15.32
CA PRO A 23 -7.75 -13.04 15.90
C PRO A 23 -8.76 -12.05 15.30
N ILE A 24 -8.32 -10.85 14.91
CA ILE A 24 -9.17 -9.82 14.32
C ILE A 24 -9.57 -10.23 12.89
N GLU A 25 -8.61 -10.68 12.09
CA GLU A 25 -8.85 -11.18 10.74
C GLU A 25 -9.81 -12.39 10.75
N ASN A 26 -9.54 -13.37 11.61
CA ASN A 26 -10.42 -14.54 11.75
C ASN A 26 -11.85 -14.15 12.10
N LYS A 27 -12.04 -13.17 12.99
CA LYS A 27 -13.37 -12.66 13.32
C LYS A 27 -14.04 -11.96 12.13
N ALA A 28 -13.29 -11.23 11.31
CA ALA A 28 -13.82 -10.61 10.09
C ALA A 28 -14.26 -11.68 9.07
N ILE A 29 -13.47 -12.74 8.87
CA ILE A 29 -13.80 -13.88 8.02
C ILE A 29 -15.08 -14.58 8.50
N GLU A 30 -15.18 -14.84 9.80
CA GLU A 30 -16.36 -15.46 10.42
C GLU A 30 -17.62 -14.62 10.19
N LEU A 31 -17.52 -13.30 10.39
CA LEU A 31 -18.63 -12.37 10.20
C LEU A 31 -19.08 -12.32 8.73
N ASN A 32 -18.14 -12.22 7.79
CA ASN A 32 -18.43 -12.28 6.36
C ASN A 32 -19.08 -13.61 5.96
N SER A 33 -18.60 -14.74 6.51
CA SER A 33 -19.22 -16.05 6.32
C SER A 33 -20.65 -16.10 6.87
N HIS A 34 -20.90 -15.47 8.01
CA HIS A 34 -22.23 -15.40 8.60
C HIS A 34 -23.20 -14.60 7.72
N ILE A 35 -22.79 -13.42 7.24
CA ILE A 35 -23.60 -12.58 6.34
C ILE A 35 -23.99 -13.38 5.10
N LYS A 36 -23.02 -14.06 4.47
CA LYS A 36 -23.27 -14.88 3.27
C LYS A 36 -24.30 -15.98 3.51
N LYS A 37 -24.26 -16.64 4.68
CA LYS A 37 -25.27 -17.65 5.06
C LYS A 37 -26.65 -17.04 5.25
N GLU A 38 -26.74 -15.84 5.84
CA GLU A 38 -28.03 -15.14 6.00
C GLU A 38 -28.56 -14.61 4.67
N GLU A 39 -27.69 -14.22 3.73
CA GLU A 39 -28.07 -13.86 2.36
C GLU A 39 -28.69 -15.06 1.64
N GLU A 40 -28.01 -16.20 1.61
CA GLU A 40 -28.53 -17.45 1.03
C GLU A 40 -29.89 -17.85 1.64
N ARG A 41 -30.03 -17.65 2.96
CA ARG A 41 -31.29 -17.90 3.67
C ARG A 41 -32.38 -16.92 3.24
N PHE A 42 -32.10 -15.62 3.20
CA PHE A 42 -33.03 -14.57 2.78
C PHE A 42 -33.53 -14.83 1.35
N GLU A 43 -32.63 -15.13 0.42
CA GLU A 43 -32.97 -15.46 -0.97
C GLU A 43 -33.90 -16.68 -1.05
N LYS A 44 -33.58 -17.74 -0.29
CA LYS A 44 -34.40 -18.96 -0.24
C LYS A 44 -35.80 -18.69 0.30
N GLU A 45 -35.92 -18.01 1.44
CA GLU A 45 -37.20 -17.71 2.07
C GLU A 45 -38.05 -16.75 1.20
N SER A 46 -37.42 -15.74 0.58
CA SER A 46 -38.07 -14.82 -0.37
C SER A 46 -38.59 -15.54 -1.63
N SER A 47 -37.82 -16.50 -2.15
CA SER A 47 -38.23 -17.36 -3.27
C SER A 47 -39.44 -18.22 -2.92
N VAL A 48 -39.49 -18.79 -1.70
CA VAL A 48 -40.64 -19.56 -1.21
C VAL A 48 -41.88 -18.68 -1.09
N LEU A 49 -41.77 -17.48 -0.52
CA LEU A 49 -42.88 -16.54 -0.43
C LEU A 49 -43.40 -16.11 -1.81
N THR A 50 -42.50 -15.95 -2.77
CA THR A 50 -42.87 -15.63 -4.16
C THR A 50 -43.62 -16.77 -4.82
N LYS A 51 -43.17 -18.02 -4.66
CA LYS A 51 -43.91 -19.20 -5.14
C LYS A 51 -45.28 -19.33 -4.49
N PHE A 52 -45.34 -19.19 -3.17
CA PHE A 52 -46.60 -19.23 -2.42
C PHE A 52 -47.58 -18.15 -2.90
N SER A 53 -47.10 -16.92 -3.15
CA SER A 53 -47.91 -15.83 -3.70
C SER A 53 -48.53 -16.19 -5.05
N ASN A 54 -47.72 -16.75 -5.95
CA ASN A 54 -48.17 -17.16 -7.29
C ASN A 54 -49.22 -18.28 -7.21
N GLU A 55 -48.94 -19.33 -6.43
CA GLU A 55 -49.88 -20.46 -6.26
C GLU A 55 -51.19 -20.03 -5.60
N LEU A 56 -51.12 -19.12 -4.61
CA LEU A 56 -52.30 -18.57 -3.96
C LEU A 56 -53.13 -17.73 -4.93
N ASN A 57 -52.48 -16.91 -5.76
CA ASN A 57 -53.16 -16.12 -6.78
C ASN A 57 -53.87 -17.00 -7.81
N ASP A 58 -53.19 -18.05 -8.31
CA ASP A 58 -53.78 -19.00 -9.25
C ASP A 58 -54.97 -19.75 -8.64
N PHE A 59 -54.85 -20.16 -7.38
CA PHE A 59 -55.94 -20.81 -6.64
C PHE A 59 -57.16 -19.88 -6.51
N GLN A 60 -56.92 -18.63 -6.11
CA GLN A 60 -57.97 -17.61 -5.97
C GLN A 60 -58.67 -17.33 -7.31
N GLU A 61 -57.92 -17.11 -8.39
CA GLU A 61 -58.50 -16.88 -9.73
C GLU A 61 -59.34 -18.06 -10.21
N ASN A 62 -58.89 -19.29 -9.98
CA ASN A 62 -59.64 -20.49 -10.32
C ASN A 62 -60.91 -20.67 -9.47
N LEU A 63 -60.87 -20.28 -8.20
CA LEU A 63 -62.02 -20.32 -7.30
C LEU A 63 -63.09 -19.30 -7.73
N PHE A 64 -62.70 -18.06 -8.00
CA PHE A 64 -63.63 -17.00 -8.38
C PHE A 64 -64.29 -17.26 -9.74
N LYS A 65 -63.56 -17.85 -10.71
CA LYS A 65 -64.12 -18.28 -12.00
C LYS A 65 -65.26 -19.30 -11.88
N LYS A 66 -65.28 -20.13 -10.83
CA LYS A 66 -66.34 -21.14 -10.60
C LYS A 66 -67.66 -20.52 -10.12
N TYR A 67 -67.64 -19.29 -9.63
CA TYR A 67 -68.79 -18.59 -9.09
C TYR A 67 -68.90 -17.19 -9.72
N PRO A 68 -69.31 -17.08 -11.01
CA PRO A 68 -69.32 -15.84 -11.77
C PRO A 68 -70.47 -14.92 -11.34
N LEU A 69 -70.41 -14.41 -10.12
CA LEU A 69 -71.33 -13.46 -9.52
C LEU A 69 -70.55 -12.20 -9.15
N GLU A 70 -71.08 -11.04 -9.50
CA GLU A 70 -70.46 -9.72 -9.23
C GLU A 70 -70.13 -9.53 -7.74
N LEU A 71 -71.00 -10.01 -6.84
CA LEU A 71 -70.75 -9.98 -5.39
C LEU A 71 -69.55 -10.85 -4.97
N VAL A 72 -69.31 -11.97 -5.65
CA VAL A 72 -68.17 -12.88 -5.39
C VAL A 72 -66.88 -12.26 -5.93
N GLU A 73 -66.93 -11.66 -7.11
CA GLU A 73 -65.80 -10.94 -7.72
C GLU A 73 -65.31 -9.80 -6.82
N LYS A 74 -66.24 -9.01 -6.26
CA LYS A 74 -65.91 -7.94 -5.30
C LYS A 74 -65.26 -8.47 -4.02
N CYS A 75 -65.76 -9.58 -3.47
CA CYS A 75 -65.12 -10.23 -2.32
C CYS A 75 -63.73 -10.78 -2.68
N GLY A 76 -63.59 -11.33 -3.89
CA GLY A 76 -62.35 -11.91 -4.38
C GLY A 76 -61.24 -10.88 -4.57
N GLY A 77 -61.56 -9.70 -5.10
CA GLY A 77 -60.63 -8.57 -5.19
C GLY A 77 -60.05 -8.18 -3.83
N THR A 78 -60.90 -8.03 -2.81
CA THR A 78 -60.47 -7.70 -1.44
C THR A 78 -59.57 -8.78 -0.84
N ILE A 79 -59.91 -10.06 -1.02
CA ILE A 79 -59.09 -11.18 -0.52
C ILE A 79 -57.72 -11.19 -1.21
N LYS A 80 -57.70 -10.98 -2.53
CA LYS A 80 -56.50 -10.96 -3.35
C LYS A 80 -55.56 -9.83 -2.92
N GLU A 81 -56.07 -8.60 -2.79
CA GLU A 81 -55.31 -7.45 -2.27
C GLU A 81 -54.75 -7.70 -0.87
N PHE A 82 -55.57 -8.22 0.05
CA PHE A 82 -55.15 -8.49 1.42
C PHE A 82 -54.04 -9.55 1.47
N SER A 83 -54.18 -10.63 0.69
CA SER A 83 -53.19 -11.70 0.65
C SER A 83 -51.85 -11.27 0.07
N MET A 84 -51.85 -10.52 -1.04
CA MET A 84 -50.63 -9.94 -1.61
C MET A 84 -49.99 -8.93 -0.65
N GLY A 85 -50.79 -8.04 -0.06
CA GLY A 85 -50.29 -7.08 0.93
C GLY A 85 -49.65 -7.75 2.15
N CYS A 86 -50.20 -8.88 2.60
CA CYS A 86 -49.61 -9.67 3.68
C CYS A 86 -48.23 -10.24 3.30
N ILE A 87 -48.13 -10.88 2.12
CA ILE A 87 -46.88 -11.51 1.66
C ILE A 87 -45.80 -10.47 1.42
N GLU A 88 -46.12 -9.37 0.72
CA GLU A 88 -45.15 -8.30 0.47
C GLU A 88 -44.70 -7.64 1.76
N LYS A 89 -45.60 -7.48 2.75
CA LYS A 89 -45.21 -7.00 4.08
C LYS A 89 -44.24 -7.95 4.79
N GLN A 90 -44.40 -9.27 4.65
CA GLN A 90 -43.44 -10.23 5.24
C GLN A 90 -42.08 -10.16 4.54
N LYS A 91 -42.06 -10.08 3.20
CA LYS A 91 -40.81 -9.90 2.45
C LYS A 91 -40.08 -8.61 2.83
N GLU A 92 -40.80 -7.50 2.95
CA GLU A 92 -40.23 -6.22 3.34
C GLU A 92 -39.65 -6.28 4.76
N GLN A 93 -40.35 -6.92 5.70
CA GLN A 93 -39.84 -7.13 7.07
C GLN A 93 -38.56 -7.95 7.09
N MET A 94 -38.49 -9.04 6.31
CA MET A 94 -37.28 -9.84 6.20
C MET A 94 -36.13 -9.03 5.60
N LYS A 95 -36.42 -8.25 4.55
CA LYS A 95 -35.43 -7.39 3.90
C LYS A 95 -34.87 -6.35 4.86
N ILE A 96 -35.73 -5.66 5.63
CA ILE A 96 -35.29 -4.68 6.64
C ILE A 96 -34.34 -5.32 7.66
N VAL A 97 -34.65 -6.54 8.14
CA VAL A 97 -33.78 -7.25 9.10
C VAL A 97 -32.45 -7.64 8.46
N PHE A 98 -32.47 -8.13 7.22
CA PHE A 98 -31.25 -8.50 6.49
C PHE A 98 -30.37 -7.27 6.18
N ASP A 99 -30.98 -6.16 5.74
CA ASP A 99 -30.28 -4.92 5.45
C ASP A 99 -29.64 -4.32 6.72
N ASP A 100 -30.35 -4.36 7.88
CA ASP A 100 -29.81 -3.91 9.18
C ASP A 100 -28.64 -4.80 9.64
N LEU A 101 -28.75 -6.13 9.51
CA LEU A 101 -27.65 -7.05 9.80
C LEU A 101 -26.43 -6.76 8.92
N THR A 102 -26.63 -6.62 7.62
CA THR A 102 -25.57 -6.39 6.65
C THR A 102 -24.86 -5.07 6.90
N SER A 103 -25.61 -3.99 7.16
CA SER A 103 -25.03 -2.68 7.46
C SER A 103 -24.18 -2.71 8.73
N ARG A 104 -24.69 -3.28 9.83
CA ARG A 104 -23.94 -3.36 11.10
C ARG A 104 -22.68 -4.21 10.96
N SER A 105 -22.81 -5.33 10.26
CA SER A 105 -21.68 -6.25 10.08
C SER A 105 -20.61 -5.61 9.19
N LYS A 106 -21.00 -4.87 8.16
CA LYS A 106 -20.07 -4.09 7.33
C LYS A 106 -19.32 -3.05 8.16
N ASP A 107 -20.03 -2.27 8.98
CA ASP A 107 -19.39 -1.28 9.87
C ASP A 107 -18.39 -1.94 10.84
N GLU A 108 -18.71 -3.14 11.34
CA GLU A 108 -17.82 -3.91 12.21
C GLU A 108 -16.59 -4.45 11.46
N VAL A 109 -16.75 -4.97 10.24
CA VAL A 109 -15.63 -5.39 9.38
C VAL A 109 -14.73 -4.21 9.02
N ASP A 110 -15.30 -3.05 8.66
CA ASP A 110 -14.54 -1.85 8.33
C ASP A 110 -13.72 -1.36 9.55
N GLN A 111 -14.26 -1.48 10.78
CA GLN A 111 -13.52 -1.18 12.00
C GLN A 111 -12.38 -2.17 12.26
N MET A 112 -12.58 -3.46 11.99
CA MET A 112 -11.54 -4.48 12.11
C MET A 112 -10.42 -4.25 11.09
N ALA A 113 -10.77 -3.92 9.85
CA ALA A 113 -9.85 -3.56 8.79
C ALA A 113 -8.96 -2.37 9.19
N GLU A 114 -9.55 -1.32 9.76
CA GLU A 114 -8.79 -0.16 10.23
C GLU A 114 -7.90 -0.47 11.44
N GLN A 115 -8.36 -1.34 12.35
CA GLN A 115 -7.53 -1.83 13.45
C GLN A 115 -6.32 -2.58 12.92
N ILE A 116 -6.51 -3.54 12.00
CA ILE A 116 -5.41 -4.28 11.37
C ILE A 116 -4.41 -3.32 10.71
N ARG A 117 -4.91 -2.37 9.90
CA ARG A 117 -4.08 -1.35 9.24
C ARG A 117 -3.24 -0.55 10.25
N THR A 118 -3.87 -0.09 11.33
CA THR A 118 -3.21 0.71 12.38
C THR A 118 -2.09 -0.06 13.07
N GLU A 119 -2.29 -1.36 13.32
CA GLU A 119 -1.26 -2.22 13.93
C GLU A 119 -0.13 -2.54 12.96
N LEU A 120 -0.45 -2.78 11.68
CA LEU A 120 0.53 -3.09 10.64
C LEU A 120 1.38 -1.88 10.24
N GLU A 121 0.81 -0.67 10.24
CA GLU A 121 1.47 0.56 9.78
C GLU A 121 2.88 0.80 10.36
N PRO A 122 3.10 0.82 11.69
CA PRO A 122 4.43 1.05 12.24
C PRO A 122 5.39 -0.11 11.97
N PHE A 123 4.88 -1.34 11.91
CA PHE A 123 5.69 -2.53 11.68
C PHE A 123 6.21 -2.59 10.23
N LEU A 124 5.30 -2.49 9.25
CA LEU A 124 5.62 -2.57 7.82
C LEU A 124 6.60 -1.49 7.38
N TRP A 125 6.61 -0.34 8.04
CA TRP A 125 7.49 0.77 7.69
C TRP A 125 8.98 0.46 7.87
N SER A 126 9.36 -0.31 8.90
CA SER A 126 10.77 -0.40 9.31
C SER A 126 11.25 -1.77 9.80
N ARG A 127 10.36 -2.76 9.89
CA ARG A 127 10.67 -4.08 10.49
C ARG A 127 10.49 -5.24 9.51
N VAL A 128 10.39 -4.95 8.22
CA VAL A 128 10.39 -5.97 7.16
C VAL A 128 11.73 -5.93 6.45
N TYR A 129 12.35 -7.09 6.32
CA TYR A 129 13.69 -7.26 5.77
C TYR A 129 13.63 -7.55 4.26
N ASN A 130 14.75 -7.30 3.56
CA ASN A 130 14.93 -7.60 2.12
C ASN A 130 13.87 -7.01 1.18
N VAL A 131 13.37 -5.83 1.51
CA VAL A 131 12.33 -5.16 0.72
C VAL A 131 12.93 -4.28 -0.38
N ASN A 132 12.21 -4.18 -1.50
CA ASN A 132 12.46 -3.17 -2.52
C ASN A 132 11.65 -1.92 -2.20
N LYS A 133 12.28 -0.75 -2.22
CA LYS A 133 11.64 0.52 -1.89
C LYS A 133 11.65 1.43 -3.12
N THR A 134 10.46 1.78 -3.60
CA THR A 134 10.24 2.77 -4.66
C THR A 134 9.66 4.04 -4.05
N GLN A 135 10.22 5.20 -4.37
CA GLN A 135 9.76 6.48 -3.85
C GLN A 135 9.45 7.46 -4.97
N LEU A 136 8.28 8.09 -4.89
CA LEU A 136 7.87 9.20 -5.73
C LEU A 136 7.68 10.42 -4.84
N ILE A 137 8.45 11.47 -5.07
CA ILE A 137 8.26 12.78 -4.43
C ILE A 137 7.74 13.75 -5.47
N THR A 138 6.73 14.52 -5.10
CA THR A 138 6.22 15.64 -5.90
C THR A 138 6.19 16.91 -5.05
N ALA A 139 6.76 17.98 -5.58
CA ALA A 139 6.75 19.29 -4.93
C ALA A 139 5.82 20.24 -5.69
N ARG A 140 4.79 20.70 -4.99
CA ARG A 140 3.94 21.81 -5.44
C ARG A 140 4.33 23.06 -4.67
N ASN A 141 3.77 24.21 -5.02
CA ASN A 141 4.23 25.51 -4.50
C ASN A 141 4.07 25.64 -2.96
N GLU A 142 3.27 24.78 -2.32
CA GLU A 142 2.89 24.89 -0.91
C GLU A 142 3.17 23.62 -0.09
N ASN A 143 3.60 22.53 -0.73
CA ASN A 143 3.91 21.27 -0.05
C ASN A 143 4.79 20.35 -0.88
N VAL A 144 5.55 19.51 -0.18
CA VAL A 144 6.31 18.41 -0.76
C VAL A 144 5.68 17.13 -0.23
N ASN A 145 4.99 16.41 -1.11
CA ASN A 145 4.34 15.15 -0.79
C ASN A 145 5.00 14.03 -1.57
N GLY A 146 4.76 12.79 -1.19
CA GLY A 146 5.18 11.66 -1.97
C GLY A 146 4.37 10.41 -1.70
N SER A 147 4.68 9.38 -2.46
CA SER A 147 4.28 8.01 -2.19
C SER A 147 5.52 7.14 -2.07
N ILE A 148 5.46 6.15 -1.19
CA ILE A 148 6.51 5.15 -1.00
C ILE A 148 5.84 3.80 -1.13
N LYS A 149 6.26 3.05 -2.15
CA LYS A 149 5.86 1.68 -2.36
C LYS A 149 6.98 0.77 -1.86
N ILE A 150 6.64 -0.22 -1.06
CA ILE A 150 7.56 -1.23 -0.58
C ILE A 150 7.04 -2.59 -1.05
N ASP A 151 7.92 -3.38 -1.66
CA ASP A 151 7.59 -4.61 -2.37
C ASP A 151 8.49 -5.76 -1.92
N ILE A 152 7.89 -6.94 -1.70
CA ILE A 152 8.59 -8.17 -1.38
C ILE A 152 7.78 -9.41 -1.77
N ASN A 153 8.33 -10.25 -2.66
CA ASN A 153 7.76 -11.56 -3.02
C ASN A 153 6.23 -11.59 -3.25
N GLY A 154 5.68 -10.62 -4.00
CA GLY A 154 4.25 -10.51 -4.31
C GLY A 154 3.42 -9.72 -3.30
N LEU A 155 3.94 -9.49 -2.09
CA LEU A 155 3.41 -8.52 -1.12
C LEU A 155 3.90 -7.11 -1.49
N SER A 156 2.97 -6.16 -1.53
CA SER A 156 3.31 -4.75 -1.66
C SER A 156 2.50 -3.89 -0.72
N TYR A 157 3.07 -2.79 -0.26
CA TYR A 157 2.36 -1.86 0.61
C TYR A 157 2.80 -0.43 0.34
N ASN A 158 1.82 0.47 0.38
CA ASN A 158 1.97 1.86 -0.06
C ASN A 158 1.78 2.82 1.11
N TYR A 159 2.65 3.81 1.19
CA TYR A 159 2.53 4.94 2.11
C TYR A 159 2.37 6.23 1.34
N ASP A 160 1.42 7.05 1.78
CA ASP A 160 1.43 8.48 1.48
C ASP A 160 2.31 9.19 2.50
N VAL A 161 3.20 10.07 2.02
CA VAL A 161 4.14 10.80 2.87
C VAL A 161 4.10 12.30 2.61
N THR A 162 4.27 13.07 3.69
CA THR A 162 4.49 14.52 3.63
C THR A 162 5.88 14.82 4.17
N TYR A 163 6.66 15.63 3.45
CA TYR A 163 8.01 16.01 3.84
C TYR A 163 8.01 17.30 4.67
N ASN A 164 9.06 17.51 5.46
CA ASN A 164 9.23 18.71 6.29
C ASN A 164 9.37 19.99 5.44
N GLU A 165 9.77 19.86 4.18
CA GLU A 165 9.98 20.96 3.27
C GLU A 165 8.68 21.44 2.60
N VAL A 166 8.58 22.76 2.44
CA VAL A 166 7.51 23.40 1.66
C VAL A 166 7.86 23.45 0.17
N THR A 167 9.15 23.55 -0.17
CA THR A 167 9.65 23.54 -1.55
C THR A 167 11.04 22.89 -1.62
N LEU A 168 11.35 22.27 -2.76
CA LEU A 168 12.67 21.70 -3.03
C LEU A 168 13.38 22.51 -4.12
N GLN A 169 14.46 23.20 -3.77
CA GLN A 169 15.32 23.91 -4.72
C GLN A 169 16.61 23.12 -4.93
N THR A 170 17.11 23.08 -6.17
CA THR A 170 18.34 22.34 -6.53
C THR A 170 19.54 22.78 -5.68
N LYS A 171 19.64 24.09 -5.40
CA LYS A 171 20.62 24.74 -4.51
C LYS A 171 20.71 24.11 -3.11
N LYS A 172 19.62 23.53 -2.59
CA LYS A 172 19.64 22.84 -1.29
C LYS A 172 20.62 21.67 -1.30
N PHE A 173 20.75 21.01 -2.45
CA PHE A 173 21.56 19.81 -2.64
C PHE A 173 22.91 20.15 -3.24
N PHE A 174 22.96 21.11 -4.18
CA PHE A 174 24.17 21.46 -4.90
C PHE A 174 24.17 22.92 -5.38
N ASN A 175 25.18 23.70 -4.98
CA ASN A 175 25.20 25.16 -5.18
C ASN A 175 25.36 25.60 -6.64
N ASP A 176 26.17 24.90 -7.44
CA ASP A 176 26.57 25.34 -8.77
C ASP A 176 26.50 24.20 -9.78
N ILE A 177 25.31 24.02 -10.35
CA ILE A 177 25.06 23.03 -11.40
C ILE A 177 24.60 23.71 -12.68
N PHE A 178 25.17 23.25 -13.80
CA PHE A 178 24.97 23.84 -15.11
C PHE A 178 24.64 22.77 -16.13
N ILE A 179 23.72 23.08 -17.03
CA ILE A 179 23.36 22.23 -18.17
C ILE A 179 23.62 23.00 -19.47
N PRO A 180 24.25 22.38 -20.49
CA PRO A 180 24.50 23.03 -21.77
C PRO A 180 23.19 23.14 -22.57
N ILE A 181 22.90 24.34 -23.09
CA ILE A 181 21.74 24.58 -23.95
C ILE A 181 22.14 25.39 -25.18
N TRP A 182 21.35 25.25 -26.25
CA TRP A 182 21.40 26.20 -27.36
C TRP A 182 20.84 27.55 -26.93
N SER A 183 21.50 28.62 -27.38
CA SER A 183 21.05 29.99 -27.17
C SER A 183 21.42 30.85 -28.37
N LYS A 184 20.60 31.86 -28.66
CA LYS A 184 20.95 32.88 -29.65
C LYS A 184 21.72 34.01 -28.97
N GLY A 185 22.86 34.39 -29.54
CA GLY A 185 23.70 35.48 -29.02
C GLY A 185 24.47 36.21 -30.10
N GLY A 186 24.90 37.43 -29.79
CA GLY A 186 25.63 38.32 -30.70
C GLY A 186 25.03 39.72 -30.71
N LEU A 187 25.90 40.74 -30.77
CA LEU A 187 25.50 42.16 -30.72
C LEU A 187 24.98 42.67 -32.08
N ILE A 188 25.40 42.06 -33.18
CA ILE A 188 25.13 42.52 -34.55
C ILE A 188 24.32 41.47 -35.34
N HIS A 189 24.69 40.19 -35.25
CA HIS A 189 23.93 39.06 -35.81
C HIS A 189 23.66 38.06 -34.70
N LYS A 190 22.42 37.50 -34.66
CA LYS A 190 22.07 36.44 -33.71
C LYS A 190 22.57 35.11 -34.27
N GLU A 191 23.62 34.58 -33.67
CA GLU A 191 24.20 33.28 -33.99
C GLU A 191 23.84 32.27 -32.90
N ASP A 192 23.73 31.00 -33.29
CA ASP A 192 23.53 29.90 -32.34
C ASP A 192 24.83 29.62 -31.61
N ARG A 193 24.75 29.58 -30.27
CA ARG A 193 25.88 29.30 -29.40
C ARG A 193 25.45 28.45 -28.21
N ILE A 194 26.35 27.59 -27.76
CA ILE A 194 26.16 26.80 -26.55
C ILE A 194 26.35 27.71 -25.34
N LYS A 195 25.38 27.69 -24.41
CA LYS A 195 25.42 28.41 -23.13
C LYS A 195 25.31 27.41 -21.98
N LYS A 196 26.11 27.63 -20.93
CA LYS A 196 25.94 26.95 -19.64
C LYS A 196 24.80 27.59 -18.86
N LEU A 197 23.64 26.95 -18.80
CA LEU A 197 22.50 27.39 -18.02
C LEU A 197 22.69 26.95 -16.57
N ASN A 198 22.75 27.89 -15.63
CA ASN A 198 22.72 27.58 -14.21
C ASN A 198 21.32 27.11 -13.81
N ILE A 199 21.22 25.92 -13.19
CA ILE A 199 19.96 25.32 -12.76
C ILE A 199 19.80 25.24 -11.23
N SER A 200 20.73 25.80 -10.47
CA SER A 200 20.71 25.78 -9.00
C SER A 200 19.45 26.40 -8.40
N GLU A 201 18.88 27.41 -9.06
CA GLU A 201 17.64 28.08 -8.62
C GLU A 201 16.36 27.43 -9.19
N TYR A 202 16.48 26.30 -9.90
CA TYR A 202 15.32 25.53 -10.36
C TYR A 202 14.70 24.78 -9.17
N ILE A 203 13.37 24.69 -9.21
CA ILE A 203 12.56 23.95 -8.25
C ILE A 203 12.47 22.50 -8.75
N ILE A 204 12.80 21.56 -7.88
CA ILE A 204 12.56 20.14 -8.11
C ILE A 204 11.06 19.91 -8.01
N LYS A 205 10.42 19.46 -9.09
CA LYS A 205 8.98 19.18 -9.14
C LYS A 205 8.65 17.73 -8.91
N ARG A 206 9.54 16.82 -9.34
CA ARG A 206 9.38 15.39 -9.17
C ARG A 206 10.73 14.72 -8.94
N ILE A 207 10.77 13.78 -8.01
CA ILE A 207 11.84 12.81 -7.85
C ILE A 207 11.18 11.44 -7.91
N TYR A 208 11.68 10.56 -8.77
CA TYR A 208 11.33 9.14 -8.75
C TYR A 208 12.62 8.36 -8.45
N ASN A 209 12.63 7.62 -7.35
CA ASN A 209 13.77 6.83 -6.87
C ASN A 209 13.36 5.36 -6.85
N ASN A 210 13.87 4.61 -7.81
CA ASN A 210 13.84 3.16 -7.90
C ASN A 210 15.10 2.74 -8.68
N ASP A 211 15.10 1.60 -9.37
CA ASP A 211 16.12 1.21 -10.35
C ASP A 211 16.43 2.37 -11.32
N ASP A 212 15.40 2.93 -11.96
CA ASP A 212 15.51 4.13 -12.80
C ASP A 212 15.28 5.40 -11.98
N PHE A 213 16.34 6.19 -11.72
CA PHE A 213 16.18 7.50 -11.09
C PHE A 213 15.66 8.54 -12.09
N GLN A 214 14.66 9.34 -11.69
CA GLN A 214 14.16 10.46 -12.50
C GLN A 214 14.06 11.75 -11.67
N LEU A 215 14.49 12.85 -12.27
CA LEU A 215 14.45 14.18 -11.69
C LEU A 215 13.83 15.17 -12.67
N ASP A 216 12.74 15.80 -12.25
CA ASP A 216 12.10 16.87 -12.99
C ASP A 216 12.35 18.21 -12.28
N LEU A 217 12.87 19.16 -13.04
CA LEU A 217 13.18 20.50 -12.57
C LEU A 217 12.38 21.53 -13.38
N GLU A 218 12.00 22.61 -12.72
CA GLU A 218 11.27 23.71 -13.34
C GLU A 218 11.82 25.05 -12.85
N ASN A 219 11.92 26.02 -13.74
CA ASN A 219 12.28 27.38 -13.33
C ASN A 219 11.13 28.01 -12.52
N LYS A 220 11.42 29.06 -11.73
CA LYS A 220 10.41 29.76 -10.90
C LYS A 220 9.18 30.28 -11.67
N LYS A 221 9.27 30.47 -12.99
CA LYS A 221 8.18 30.95 -13.84
C LYS A 221 7.35 29.82 -14.49
N GLY A 222 7.77 28.56 -14.39
CA GLY A 222 7.14 27.43 -15.05
C GLY A 222 7.28 27.38 -16.57
N THR A 223 8.13 28.22 -17.15
CA THR A 223 8.31 28.33 -18.61
C THR A 223 9.37 27.38 -19.15
N LYS A 224 10.28 26.90 -18.29
CA LYS A 224 11.41 26.05 -18.67
C LYS A 224 11.48 24.85 -17.74
N ARG A 225 11.63 23.66 -18.31
CA ARG A 225 11.71 22.39 -17.58
C ARG A 225 12.94 21.60 -18.01
N ILE A 226 13.48 20.80 -17.09
CA ILE A 226 14.55 19.85 -17.35
C ILE A 226 14.11 18.51 -16.78
N ASN A 227 14.17 17.46 -17.60
CA ASN A 227 13.95 16.09 -17.17
C ASN A 227 15.27 15.34 -17.28
N ILE A 228 15.67 14.68 -16.19
CA ILE A 228 16.87 13.86 -16.11
C ILE A 228 16.43 12.46 -15.74
N LYS A 229 16.76 11.46 -16.57
CA LYS A 229 16.54 10.04 -16.28
C LYS A 229 17.88 9.32 -16.26
N VAL A 230 18.13 8.52 -15.22
CA VAL A 230 19.34 7.70 -15.05
C VAL A 230 18.91 6.27 -14.82
N THR A 231 19.35 5.34 -15.67
CA THR A 231 18.97 3.92 -15.55
C THR A 231 19.99 3.13 -14.73
N ASP A 232 21.27 3.20 -15.09
CA ASP A 232 22.34 2.46 -14.40
C ASP A 232 23.51 3.38 -14.03
N ASP A 233 24.10 4.00 -15.04
CA ASP A 233 25.26 4.88 -14.93
C ASP A 233 24.85 6.30 -15.32
N ILE A 234 25.34 7.29 -14.57
CA ILE A 234 25.12 8.70 -14.85
C ILE A 234 25.55 9.10 -16.27
N ARG A 235 26.56 8.42 -16.83
CA ARG A 235 27.05 8.63 -18.20
C ARG A 235 26.04 8.20 -19.27
N HIS A 236 25.07 7.36 -18.92
CA HIS A 236 23.97 6.95 -19.79
C HIS A 236 22.67 7.71 -19.50
N ALA A 237 22.74 8.79 -18.71
CA ALA A 237 21.56 9.59 -18.41
C ALA A 237 20.96 10.19 -19.69
N SER A 238 19.63 10.29 -19.72
CA SER A 238 18.90 11.10 -20.69
C SER A 238 18.58 12.46 -20.08
N ILE A 239 18.92 13.55 -20.78
CA ILE A 239 18.71 14.92 -20.32
C ILE A 239 17.91 15.67 -21.37
N ILE A 240 16.66 15.99 -21.05
CA ILE A 240 15.75 16.73 -21.91
C ILE A 240 15.55 18.13 -21.35
N TYR A 241 15.82 19.15 -22.15
CA TYR A 241 15.51 20.55 -21.84
C TYR A 241 14.28 20.99 -22.64
N ILE A 242 13.28 21.53 -21.94
CA ILE A 242 12.00 21.95 -22.50
C ILE A 242 11.86 23.46 -22.29
N ASP A 243 11.75 24.19 -23.40
CA ASP A 243 11.50 25.63 -23.48
C ASP A 243 10.46 25.88 -24.59
N GLU A 244 10.67 26.86 -25.47
CA GLU A 244 9.90 26.99 -26.73
C GLU A 244 10.02 25.74 -27.64
N VAL A 245 11.16 25.05 -27.59
CA VAL A 245 11.44 23.81 -28.33
C VAL A 245 12.00 22.78 -27.37
N VAL A 246 11.59 21.52 -27.54
CA VAL A 246 12.15 20.38 -26.80
C VAL A 246 13.51 20.02 -27.39
N THR A 247 14.54 20.02 -26.55
CA THR A 247 15.91 19.66 -26.93
C THR A 247 16.36 18.47 -26.11
N ASP A 248 16.72 17.38 -26.80
CA ASP A 248 17.45 16.28 -26.19
C ASP A 248 18.95 16.63 -26.18
N ILE A 249 19.47 16.91 -24.99
CA ILE A 249 20.86 17.31 -24.79
C ILE A 249 21.79 16.12 -25.02
N THR A 250 21.32 14.93 -24.62
CA THR A 250 22.09 13.69 -24.64
C THR A 250 22.18 13.07 -26.04
N SER A 251 21.22 13.36 -26.92
CA SER A 251 21.26 12.97 -28.33
C SER A 251 21.97 14.00 -29.23
N SER A 252 22.44 15.13 -28.69
CA SER A 252 23.11 16.18 -29.45
C SER A 252 24.64 16.02 -29.44
N GLU A 253 25.24 15.87 -30.62
CA GLU A 253 26.71 15.75 -30.79
C GLU A 253 27.47 16.97 -30.25
N ASP A 254 26.86 18.16 -30.28
CA ASP A 254 27.47 19.41 -29.81
C ASP A 254 27.27 19.65 -28.30
N LEU A 255 26.11 19.28 -27.75
CA LEU A 255 25.78 19.56 -26.35
C LEU A 255 26.27 18.47 -25.39
N LEU A 256 26.18 17.18 -25.78
CA LEU A 256 26.56 16.05 -24.94
C LEU A 256 28.00 16.16 -24.40
N PRO A 257 29.03 16.52 -25.20
CA PRO A 257 30.40 16.66 -24.71
C PRO A 257 30.60 17.78 -23.69
N GLN A 258 29.63 18.69 -23.56
CA GLN A 258 29.68 19.84 -22.65
C GLN A 258 28.97 19.55 -21.30
N VAL A 259 28.35 18.38 -21.15
CA VAL A 259 27.69 17.95 -19.91
C VAL A 259 28.75 17.55 -18.87
N ASP A 260 28.64 18.12 -17.67
CA ASP A 260 29.46 17.73 -16.53
C ASP A 260 28.80 16.58 -15.76
N PHE A 261 29.04 15.36 -16.22
CA PHE A 261 28.47 14.15 -15.60
C PHE A 261 28.97 13.89 -14.18
N TYR A 262 30.16 14.40 -13.82
CA TYR A 262 30.68 14.27 -12.47
C TYR A 262 29.81 15.07 -11.49
N LYS A 263 29.59 16.36 -11.75
CA LYS A 263 28.72 17.20 -10.90
C LYS A 263 27.26 16.74 -10.91
N LEU A 264 26.77 16.25 -12.04
CA LEU A 264 25.41 15.72 -12.11
C LEU A 264 25.26 14.45 -11.25
N GLY A 265 26.28 13.58 -11.26
CA GLY A 265 26.34 12.41 -10.38
C GLY A 265 26.32 12.80 -8.90
N GLU A 266 27.13 13.79 -8.50
CA GLU A 266 27.13 14.30 -7.13
C GLU A 266 25.76 14.88 -6.73
N LEU A 267 25.10 15.67 -7.59
CA LEU A 267 23.75 16.17 -7.32
C LEU A 267 22.77 15.01 -7.06
N ILE A 268 22.75 14.02 -7.94
CA ILE A 268 21.81 12.89 -7.84
C ILE A 268 22.07 12.08 -6.57
N GLN A 269 23.33 11.84 -6.23
CA GLN A 269 23.70 11.13 -5.01
C GLN A 269 23.18 11.85 -3.76
N VAL A 270 23.39 13.17 -3.66
CA VAL A 270 22.90 13.96 -2.51
C VAL A 270 21.37 14.02 -2.47
N ILE A 271 20.69 14.00 -3.62
CA ILE A 271 19.22 13.87 -3.66
C ILE A 271 18.77 12.49 -3.17
N LYS A 272 19.41 11.39 -3.60
CA LYS A 272 19.11 10.03 -3.12
C LYS A 272 19.28 9.94 -1.60
N GLU A 273 20.37 10.47 -1.06
CA GLU A 273 20.60 10.53 0.40
C GLU A 273 19.51 11.30 1.15
N TYR A 274 18.96 12.36 0.55
CA TYR A 274 17.82 13.09 1.13
C TYR A 274 16.52 12.27 1.08
N VAL A 275 16.26 11.59 -0.04
CA VAL A 275 15.08 10.74 -0.25
C VAL A 275 15.06 9.54 0.71
N ASP A 276 16.23 8.95 0.96
CA ASP A 276 16.39 7.78 1.84
C ASP A 276 16.37 8.15 3.33
N ASN A 277 16.61 9.41 3.67
CA ASN A 277 16.65 9.87 5.06
C ASN A 277 15.25 10.16 5.61
N GLU A 278 14.73 9.23 6.41
CA GLU A 278 13.42 9.32 7.03
C GLU A 278 13.21 10.54 7.94
N ALA A 279 14.29 11.17 8.44
CA ALA A 279 14.18 12.39 9.24
C ALA A 279 13.61 13.58 8.43
N ASN A 280 13.56 13.47 7.10
CA ASN A 280 12.95 14.46 6.22
C ASN A 280 11.43 14.29 6.07
N ILE A 281 10.87 13.17 6.54
CA ILE A 281 9.44 12.87 6.48
C ILE A 281 8.75 13.44 7.73
N ALA A 282 7.79 14.34 7.52
CA ALA A 282 6.98 14.96 8.57
C ALA A 282 5.87 14.03 9.06
N SER A 283 5.19 13.37 8.11
CA SER A 283 4.13 12.40 8.39
C SER A 283 4.08 11.34 7.30
N LYS A 284 3.57 10.16 7.68
CA LYS A 284 3.31 9.03 6.81
C LYS A 284 2.00 8.37 7.19
N THR A 285 1.33 7.75 6.23
CA THR A 285 0.08 7.02 6.42
C THR A 285 0.07 5.81 5.50
N LEU A 286 -0.21 4.62 6.04
CA LEU A 286 -0.35 3.40 5.25
C LEU A 286 -1.67 3.41 4.47
N THR A 287 -1.59 3.40 3.14
CA THR A 287 -2.76 3.56 2.26
C THR A 287 -3.24 2.25 1.64
N SER A 288 -2.36 1.30 1.33
CA SER A 288 -2.76 -0.04 0.90
C SER A 288 -1.76 -1.11 1.30
N ILE A 289 -2.27 -2.33 1.41
CA ILE A 289 -1.52 -3.58 1.53
C ILE A 289 -2.10 -4.50 0.48
N GLU A 290 -1.27 -5.01 -0.42
CA GLU A 290 -1.69 -5.77 -1.60
C GLU A 290 -0.89 -7.06 -1.72
N ILE A 291 -1.56 -8.16 -2.01
CA ILE A 291 -0.94 -9.42 -2.43
C ILE A 291 -1.38 -9.67 -3.87
N ASP A 292 -0.41 -9.87 -4.77
CA ASP A 292 -0.68 -10.13 -6.18
C ASP A 292 -1.68 -9.11 -6.79
N GLU A 293 -1.49 -7.83 -6.43
CA GLU A 293 -2.30 -6.67 -6.85
C GLU A 293 -3.73 -6.60 -6.27
N ASN A 294 -4.09 -7.47 -5.32
CA ASN A 294 -5.38 -7.44 -4.62
C ASN A 294 -5.23 -6.87 -3.21
N ASP A 295 -6.17 -6.04 -2.76
CA ASP A 295 -6.19 -5.48 -1.41
C ASP A 295 -6.35 -6.59 -0.35
N ALA A 296 -5.26 -6.86 0.38
CA ALA A 296 -5.16 -7.96 1.33
C ALA A 296 -6.10 -7.79 2.53
N ILE A 297 -6.42 -6.55 2.91
CA ILE A 297 -7.36 -6.30 4.01
C ILE A 297 -8.78 -6.61 3.53
N ALA A 298 -9.14 -6.12 2.34
CA ALA A 298 -10.48 -6.32 1.78
C ALA A 298 -10.75 -7.79 1.41
N SER A 299 -9.73 -8.55 1.01
CA SER A 299 -9.83 -9.97 0.66
C SER A 299 -9.70 -10.92 1.86
N ASN A 300 -9.32 -10.44 3.05
CA ASN A 300 -8.93 -11.25 4.22
C ASN A 300 -7.73 -12.17 3.92
N GLU A 301 -6.67 -11.59 3.34
CA GLU A 301 -5.40 -12.24 3.00
C GLU A 301 -4.23 -11.61 3.80
N ILE A 302 -4.51 -11.10 5.00
CA ILE A 302 -3.48 -10.55 5.91
C ILE A 302 -2.62 -11.68 6.47
N PHE A 303 -3.20 -12.84 6.77
CA PHE A 303 -2.41 -14.01 7.13
C PHE A 303 -1.44 -14.42 6.01
N ASP A 304 -1.85 -14.32 4.74
CA ASP A 304 -0.95 -14.55 3.61
C ASP A 304 0.19 -13.51 3.56
N SER A 305 -0.10 -12.25 3.91
CA SER A 305 0.92 -11.20 4.05
C SER A 305 1.92 -11.55 5.15
N VAL A 306 1.41 -12.03 6.29
CA VAL A 306 2.22 -12.47 7.43
C VAL A 306 3.13 -13.64 7.03
N LYS A 307 2.65 -14.61 6.24
CA LYS A 307 3.48 -15.74 5.77
C LYS A 307 4.67 -15.29 4.92
N ILE A 308 4.46 -14.33 4.03
CA ILE A 308 5.53 -13.75 3.21
C ILE A 308 6.60 -13.11 4.10
N ILE A 309 6.17 -12.30 5.09
CA ILE A 309 7.09 -11.65 6.05
C ILE A 309 7.79 -12.69 6.93
N THR A 310 7.06 -13.69 7.42
CA THR A 310 7.59 -14.78 8.28
C THR A 310 8.72 -15.51 7.59
N SER A 311 8.58 -15.79 6.29
CA SER A 311 9.62 -16.43 5.49
C SER A 311 10.93 -15.62 5.49
N GLN A 312 10.85 -14.28 5.46
CA GLN A 312 12.04 -13.42 5.54
C GLN A 312 12.73 -13.49 6.90
N TYR A 313 11.95 -13.50 7.98
CA TYR A 313 12.51 -13.74 9.31
C TYR A 313 13.13 -15.14 9.41
N GLY A 314 12.48 -16.16 8.83
CA GLY A 314 12.97 -17.53 8.82
C GLY A 314 14.31 -17.72 8.10
N GLU A 315 14.58 -16.97 7.03
CA GLU A 315 15.89 -16.96 6.37
C GLU A 315 16.98 -16.43 7.31
N ILE A 316 16.72 -15.31 8.01
CA ILE A 316 17.66 -14.71 8.95
C ILE A 316 17.88 -15.62 10.16
N ILE A 317 16.82 -16.20 10.73
CA ILE A 317 16.90 -17.17 11.83
C ILE A 317 17.77 -18.36 11.43
N SER A 318 17.54 -18.92 10.24
CA SER A 318 18.33 -20.05 9.74
C SER A 318 19.81 -19.71 9.64
N GLU A 319 20.15 -18.51 9.16
CA GLU A 319 21.54 -18.05 9.11
C GLU A 319 22.15 -17.93 10.51
N ILE A 320 21.41 -17.34 11.47
CA ILE A 320 21.87 -17.20 12.86
C ILE A 320 22.10 -18.58 13.49
N LEU A 321 21.16 -19.50 13.36
CA LEU A 321 21.28 -20.85 13.95
C LEU A 321 22.39 -21.66 13.26
N ASN A 322 22.61 -21.51 11.95
CA ASN A 322 23.66 -22.23 11.23
C ASN A 322 25.08 -21.76 11.59
N ASN A 323 25.23 -20.49 11.94
CA ASN A 323 26.52 -19.92 12.34
C ASN A 323 26.67 -19.79 13.87
N GLY A 324 25.61 -20.08 14.62
CA GLY A 324 25.53 -19.95 16.07
C GLY A 324 26.14 -21.12 16.84
N PHE A 325 26.36 -20.91 18.14
CA PHE A 325 26.92 -21.91 19.05
C PHE A 325 25.88 -22.92 19.55
N THR A 326 24.60 -22.59 19.47
CA THR A 326 23.47 -23.42 19.88
C THR A 326 22.40 -23.41 18.79
N LYS A 327 21.61 -24.49 18.74
CA LYS A 327 20.43 -24.61 17.90
C LYS A 327 19.13 -24.34 18.68
N GLU A 328 19.21 -24.07 19.98
CA GLU A 328 18.05 -23.92 20.86
C GLU A 328 17.69 -22.44 21.12
N GLU A 329 18.59 -21.52 20.78
CA GLU A 329 18.44 -20.09 21.04
C GLU A 329 18.96 -19.26 19.86
N ILE A 330 18.27 -18.16 19.56
CA ILE A 330 18.72 -17.13 18.64
C ILE A 330 19.48 -16.10 19.47
N ILE A 331 20.79 -15.97 19.25
CA ILE A 331 21.67 -15.08 20.04
C ILE A 331 22.30 -14.04 19.13
N ILE A 332 22.17 -12.77 19.49
CA ILE A 332 22.77 -11.65 18.75
C ILE A 332 23.64 -10.81 19.68
N LYS A 333 24.80 -10.39 19.16
CA LYS A 333 25.73 -9.51 19.86
C LYS A 333 25.53 -8.09 19.37
N GLU A 334 25.17 -7.19 20.27
CA GLU A 334 25.13 -5.76 19.99
C GLU A 334 26.29 -5.02 20.69
N ILE A 335 26.74 -3.93 20.08
CA ILE A 335 27.67 -2.99 20.71
C ILE A 335 26.88 -1.70 20.93
N ILE A 336 26.55 -1.41 22.18
CA ILE A 336 25.84 -0.16 22.53
C ILE A 336 26.80 1.04 22.48
N LYS A 337 26.24 2.25 22.49
CA LYS A 337 26.96 3.51 22.19
C LYS A 337 28.17 3.80 23.11
N ASP A 338 28.22 3.23 24.31
CA ASP A 338 29.34 3.39 25.25
C ASP A 338 30.47 2.36 25.03
N GLY A 339 30.34 1.47 24.02
CA GLY A 339 31.28 0.42 23.69
C GLY A 339 31.05 -0.89 24.45
N THR A 340 30.05 -0.96 25.32
CA THR A 340 29.66 -2.20 26.01
C THR A 340 29.09 -3.20 25.02
N ARG A 341 29.51 -4.45 25.14
CA ARG A 341 28.94 -5.57 24.40
C ARG A 341 27.80 -6.16 25.21
N ASN A 342 26.64 -6.26 24.59
CA ASN A 342 25.48 -6.91 25.16
C ASN A 342 25.10 -8.12 24.29
N GLU A 343 24.69 -9.20 24.95
CA GLU A 343 24.17 -10.40 24.29
C GLU A 343 22.68 -10.47 24.57
N ILE A 344 21.89 -10.42 23.50
CA ILE A 344 20.44 -10.54 23.57
C ILE A 344 20.10 -11.89 22.96
N PHE A 345 19.16 -12.60 23.57
CA PHE A 345 18.73 -13.92 23.12
C PHE A 345 17.23 -14.10 23.27
N ILE A 346 16.67 -15.00 22.46
CA ILE A 346 15.32 -15.54 22.58
C ILE A 346 15.39 -17.05 22.33
N SER A 347 14.69 -17.84 23.15
CA SER A 347 14.66 -19.29 23.00
C SER A 347 13.72 -19.72 21.89
N ILE A 348 14.06 -20.78 21.15
CA ILE A 348 13.16 -21.34 20.13
C ILE A 348 11.87 -21.84 20.78
N ASP A 349 11.96 -22.45 21.96
CA ASP A 349 10.79 -22.92 22.71
C ASP A 349 9.82 -21.79 23.03
N GLU A 350 10.31 -20.61 23.40
CA GLU A 350 9.46 -19.44 23.64
C GLU A 350 8.69 -19.03 22.38
N ILE A 351 9.37 -18.92 21.24
CA ILE A 351 8.75 -18.56 19.96
C ILE A 351 7.71 -19.61 19.54
N THR A 352 8.10 -20.89 19.60
CA THR A 352 7.23 -22.02 19.23
C THR A 352 6.01 -22.09 20.13
N ASN A 353 6.13 -21.85 21.43
CA ASN A 353 4.99 -21.87 22.35
C ASN A 353 4.02 -20.72 22.07
N ARG A 354 4.54 -19.52 21.81
CA ARG A 354 3.73 -18.34 21.45
C ARG A 354 2.92 -18.59 20.17
N LEU A 355 3.59 -19.04 19.12
CA LEU A 355 2.94 -19.33 17.85
C LEU A 355 1.97 -20.51 17.94
N SER A 356 2.33 -21.59 18.64
CA SER A 356 1.44 -22.75 18.82
C SER A 356 0.12 -22.39 19.50
N ALA A 357 0.09 -21.34 20.33
CA ALA A 357 -1.14 -20.84 20.95
C ALA A 357 -2.15 -20.27 19.95
N LEU A 358 -1.70 -19.93 18.73
CA LEU A 358 -2.54 -19.45 17.63
C LEU A 358 -3.16 -20.59 16.79
N GLY A 359 -2.90 -21.85 17.15
CA GLY A 359 -3.49 -23.00 16.46
C GLY A 359 -2.83 -23.30 15.12
N VAL A 360 -3.63 -23.66 14.10
CA VAL A 360 -3.13 -24.15 12.81
C VAL A 360 -2.30 -23.09 12.08
N GLU A 361 -2.74 -21.83 12.11
CA GLU A 361 -2.02 -20.70 11.52
C GLU A 361 -0.63 -20.55 12.16
N GLY A 362 -0.56 -20.62 13.48
CA GLY A 362 0.70 -20.53 14.21
C GLY A 362 1.68 -21.67 13.91
N LEU A 363 1.18 -22.89 13.72
CA LEU A 363 2.01 -24.02 13.29
C LEU A 363 2.61 -23.80 11.90
N GLU A 364 1.84 -23.23 10.97
CA GLU A 364 2.35 -22.87 9.65
C GLU A 364 3.44 -21.79 9.74
N LEU A 365 3.30 -20.81 10.65
CA LEU A 365 4.33 -19.80 10.88
C LEU A 365 5.62 -20.38 11.49
N ILE A 366 5.53 -21.36 12.39
CA ILE A 366 6.70 -22.05 12.96
C ILE A 366 7.52 -22.71 11.85
N ASP A 367 6.85 -23.36 10.90
CA ASP A 367 7.49 -24.01 9.76
C ASP A 367 8.20 -22.97 8.87
N LEU A 368 7.55 -21.83 8.60
CA LEU A 368 8.12 -20.74 7.81
C LEU A 368 9.29 -20.03 8.50
N LEU A 369 9.32 -20.00 9.84
CA LEU A 369 10.48 -19.48 10.60
C LEU A 369 11.67 -20.45 10.63
N ASN A 370 11.54 -21.65 10.06
CA ASN A 370 12.57 -22.71 10.07
C ASN A 370 13.05 -23.08 11.48
N LEU A 371 12.11 -23.19 12.43
CA LEU A 371 12.40 -23.51 13.83
C LEU A 371 12.39 -25.01 14.15
N GLN A 372 12.45 -25.88 13.12
CA GLN A 372 12.42 -27.34 13.26
C GLN A 372 13.81 -27.99 13.33
#